data_AF-A0A9Q0SN30-F1
#
_entry.id   AF-A0A9Q0SN30-F1
#
_cell.length_a   1.000
_cell.length_b   1.000
_cell.length_c   1.000
_cell.angle_alpha   90.00
_cell.angle_beta   90.00
_cell.angle_gamma   90.00
#
_symmetry.space_group_name_H-M   'P 1'
#
loop_
_entity.id
_entity.type
_entity.pdbx_description
1 polymer ?
#
loop_
_entity_poly.entity_id
_entity_poly.type
_entity_poly.pdbx_seq_one_letter_code
_entity_poly.pdbx_strand_id
1 'polypeptide(L)'
;MDCVARVSMLRKRIKLAETMDTLSKNDCVWLFSLCAAVDAPLDADTCAALRGLLRKCASLRASKSEHDDEVIMLNILATISGRYYGQSES
;
A
#
# COMPACT_ATOMS: atom_id res chain seq x y z
N MET A 1 -12.07 3.90 15.70
CA MET A 1 -12.50 3.49 14.34
C MET A 1 -12.75 2.00 14.38
N ASP A 2 -13.97 1.54 14.08
CA ASP A 2 -14.30 0.12 14.01
C ASP A 2 -13.56 -0.58 12.85
N CYS A 3 -13.55 -1.92 12.85
CA CYS A 3 -12.81 -2.71 11.87
C CYS A 3 -13.25 -2.46 10.42
N VAL A 4 -14.56 -2.31 10.19
CA VAL A 4 -15.13 -2.07 8.86
C VAL A 4 -14.71 -0.69 8.34
N ALA A 5 -14.75 0.32 9.19
CA ALA A 5 -14.30 1.67 8.86
C ALA A 5 -12.80 1.70 8.52
N ARG A 6 -11.95 0.95 9.23
CA ARG A 6 -10.50 0.84 8.93
C ARG A 6 -10.25 0.23 7.55
N VAL A 7 -10.91 -0.88 7.25
CA VAL A 7 -10.79 -1.57 5.94
C VAL A 7 -11.32 -0.69 4.80
N SER A 8 -12.48 -0.05 4.99
CA SER A 8 -13.05 0.87 4.00
C SER A 8 -12.12 2.07 3.73
N MET A 9 -11.52 2.62 4.79
CA MET A 9 -10.57 3.73 4.68
C MET A 9 -9.29 3.31 3.93
N LEU A 10 -8.73 2.14 4.27
CA LEU A 10 -7.57 1.58 3.57
C LEU A 10 -7.85 1.42 2.08
N ARG A 11 -8.98 0.78 1.71
CA ARG A 11 -9.37 0.59 0.31
C ARG A 11 -9.52 1.91 -0.44
N LYS A 12 -10.17 2.91 0.16
CA LYS A 12 -10.30 4.25 -0.43
C LYS A 12 -8.95 4.91 -0.64
N ARG A 13 -8.06 4.82 0.34
CA ARG A 13 -6.73 5.45 0.28
C ARG A 13 -5.83 4.79 -0.76
N ILE A 14 -5.92 3.47 -0.90
CA ILE A 14 -5.23 2.73 -1.97
C ILE A 14 -5.73 3.17 -3.35
N LYS A 15 -7.05 3.22 -3.56
CA LYS A 15 -7.63 3.67 -4.83
C LYS A 15 -7.17 5.08 -5.21
N LEU A 16 -7.08 5.98 -4.23
CA LEU A 16 -6.53 7.31 -4.45
C LEU A 16 -5.05 7.26 -4.84
N ALA A 17 -4.25 6.44 -4.15
CA ALA A 17 -2.82 6.29 -4.45
C ALA A 17 -2.56 5.73 -5.86
N GLU A 18 -3.42 4.84 -6.36
CA GLU A 18 -3.29 4.28 -7.72
C GLU A 18 -3.35 5.37 -8.81
N THR A 19 -4.12 6.44 -8.58
CA THR A 19 -4.29 7.54 -9.54
C THR A 19 -3.22 8.64 -9.44
N MET A 20 -2.32 8.59 -8.44
CA MET A 20 -1.32 9.65 -8.21
C MET A 20 -0.02 9.38 -8.96
N ASP A 21 0.60 10.39 -9.55
CA ASP A 21 1.90 10.23 -10.24
C ASP A 21 3.09 10.11 -9.28
N THR A 22 2.91 10.56 -8.04
CA THR A 22 3.91 10.46 -6.96
C THR A 22 3.20 10.15 -5.64
N LEU A 23 3.93 9.62 -4.66
CA LEU A 23 3.44 9.46 -3.29
C LEU A 23 4.35 10.25 -2.36
N SER A 24 3.78 11.25 -1.70
CA SER A 24 4.53 12.00 -0.69
C SER A 24 4.81 11.10 0.52
N LYS A 25 5.76 11.53 1.34
CA LYS A 25 6.02 10.90 2.64
C LYS A 25 4.75 10.75 3.49
N ASN A 26 3.89 11.77 3.50
CA ASN A 26 2.64 11.73 4.26
C ASN A 26 1.67 10.69 3.67
N ASP A 27 1.59 10.55 2.35
CA ASP A 27 0.76 9.51 1.72
C ASP A 27 1.22 8.11 2.14
N CYS A 28 2.53 7.88 2.09
CA CYS A 28 3.12 6.60 2.46
C CYS A 28 2.93 6.28 3.96
N VAL A 29 3.12 7.26 4.85
CA VAL A 29 2.88 7.07 6.30
C VAL A 29 1.40 6.75 6.57
N TRP A 30 0.47 7.44 5.89
CA TRP A 30 -0.96 7.15 6.03
C TRP A 30 -1.32 5.75 5.55
N LEU A 31 -0.82 5.34 4.38
CA LEU A 31 -1.02 4.00 3.85
C LEU A 31 -0.45 2.93 4.79
N PHE A 32 0.79 3.11 5.26
CA PHE A 32 1.41 2.19 6.20
C PHE A 32 0.62 2.08 7.51
N SER A 33 0.19 3.21 8.07
CA SER A 33 -0.58 3.22 9.32
C SER A 33 -1.93 2.53 9.17
N LEU A 34 -2.61 2.69 8.03
CA LEU A 34 -3.86 1.99 7.73
C LEU A 34 -3.62 0.48 7.54
N CYS A 35 -2.53 0.11 6.85
CA CYS A 35 -2.12 -1.29 6.75
C CYS A 35 -1.80 -1.89 8.12
N ALA A 36 -1.17 -1.17 9.04
CA ALA A 36 -0.88 -1.68 10.38
C ALA A 36 -2.13 -1.81 11.26
N ALA A 37 -3.18 -1.05 10.96
CA ALA A 37 -4.42 -1.02 11.74
C ALA A 37 -5.49 -2.00 11.24
N VAL A 38 -5.31 -2.62 10.07
CA VAL A 38 -6.23 -3.63 9.53
C VAL A 38 -5.76 -5.02 9.99
N ASP A 39 -6.69 -5.80 10.54
CA ASP A 39 -6.43 -7.15 11.02
C ASP A 39 -6.65 -8.17 9.87
N ALA A 40 -5.89 -9.25 9.88
CA ALA A 40 -6.13 -10.42 9.02
C ALA A 40 -7.11 -11.39 9.72
N PRO A 41 -7.92 -12.17 8.98
CA PRO A 41 -7.93 -12.36 7.53
C PRO A 41 -8.61 -11.22 6.75
N LEU A 42 -8.16 -11.01 5.51
CA LEU A 42 -8.68 -9.99 4.60
C LEU A 42 -9.77 -10.55 3.68
N ASP A 43 -10.76 -9.72 3.33
CA ASP A 43 -11.72 -10.04 2.28
C ASP A 43 -11.08 -9.91 0.87
N ALA A 44 -11.72 -10.51 -0.12
CA ALA A 44 -11.22 -10.59 -1.49
C ALA A 44 -10.97 -9.22 -2.13
N ASP A 45 -11.79 -8.22 -1.82
CA ASP A 45 -11.62 -6.88 -2.37
C ASP A 45 -10.43 -6.16 -1.73
N THR A 46 -10.21 -6.36 -0.43
CA THR A 46 -9.07 -5.78 0.28
C THR A 46 -7.76 -6.41 -0.22
N CYS A 47 -7.74 -7.71 -0.48
CA CYS A 47 -6.64 -8.38 -1.19
C CYS A 47 -6.40 -7.79 -2.59
N ALA A 48 -7.47 -7.58 -3.37
CA ALA A 48 -7.36 -6.95 -4.70
C ALA A 48 -6.78 -5.53 -4.63
N ALA A 49 -7.20 -4.73 -3.63
CA ALA A 49 -6.66 -3.39 -3.41
C ALA A 49 -5.17 -3.44 -3.05
N LEU A 50 -4.75 -4.30 -2.12
CA LEU A 50 -3.33 -4.45 -1.76
C LEU A 50 -2.45 -4.87 -2.94
N ARG A 51 -2.94 -5.75 -3.83
CA ARG A 51 -2.25 -6.07 -5.09
C ARG A 51 -2.14 -4.85 -6.02
N GLY A 52 -3.17 -4.00 -6.03
CA GLY A 52 -3.14 -2.70 -6.69
C GLY A 52 -2.05 -1.77 -6.16
N LEU A 53 -1.97 -1.64 -4.83
CA LEU A 53 -0.91 -0.89 -4.16
C LEU A 53 0.48 -1.42 -4.50
N LEU A 54 0.67 -2.74 -4.53
CA LEU A 54 1.94 -3.38 -4.93
C LEU A 54 2.36 -2.96 -6.34
N ARG A 55 1.46 -3.08 -7.32
CA ARG A 55 1.73 -2.67 -8.71
C ARG A 55 2.07 -1.19 -8.79
N LYS A 56 1.35 -0.34 -8.03
CA LYS A 56 1.62 1.09 -7.99
C LYS A 56 3.01 1.39 -7.42
N CYS A 57 3.38 0.75 -6.31
CA CYS A 57 4.71 0.91 -5.72
C CYS A 57 5.82 0.49 -6.69
N ALA A 58 5.65 -0.63 -7.41
CA ALA A 58 6.60 -1.08 -8.42
C ALA A 58 6.72 -0.09 -9.59
N SER A 59 5.59 0.45 -10.07
CA SER A 59 5.56 1.45 -11.14
C SER A 59 6.26 2.74 -10.74
N LEU A 60 6.00 3.28 -9.54
CA LEU A 60 6.66 4.49 -9.05
C LEU A 60 8.15 4.27 -8.77
N ARG A 61 8.53 3.07 -8.32
CA ARG A 61 9.94 2.74 -8.05
C ARG A 61 10.75 2.65 -9.35
N ALA A 62 10.14 2.19 -10.44
CA ALA A 62 10.84 2.05 -11.73
C ALA A 62 11.30 3.38 -12.33
N SER A 63 10.69 4.51 -11.93
CA SER A 63 11.08 5.85 -12.39
C SER A 63 12.05 6.58 -11.44
N LYS A 64 12.54 5.93 -10.39
CA LYS A 64 13.36 6.54 -9.33
C LYS A 64 14.78 6.03 -9.28
N SER A 65 15.70 6.91 -8.86
CA SER A 65 17.09 6.54 -8.58
C SER A 65 17.21 5.83 -7.24
N GLU A 66 18.20 4.93 -7.09
CA GLU A 66 18.36 4.06 -5.92
C GLU A 66 18.56 4.80 -4.58
N HIS A 67 19.02 6.05 -4.62
CA HIS A 67 19.33 6.87 -3.43
C HIS A 67 18.20 7.82 -3.02
N ASP A 68 16.99 7.63 -3.55
CA ASP A 68 15.83 8.45 -3.20
C ASP A 68 15.11 7.88 -1.96
N ASP A 69 14.89 8.71 -0.93
CA ASP A 69 14.12 8.35 0.27
C ASP A 69 12.73 7.79 -0.08
N GLU A 70 12.14 8.21 -1.19
CA GLU A 70 10.87 7.69 -1.68
C GLU A 70 10.96 6.19 -2.03
N VAL A 71 12.11 5.69 -2.51
CA VAL A 71 12.33 4.26 -2.78
C VAL A 71 12.23 3.44 -1.50
N ILE A 72 12.75 3.95 -0.38
CA ILE A 72 12.66 3.29 0.92
C ILE A 72 11.18 3.14 1.32
N MET A 73 10.40 4.21 1.17
CA MET A 73 8.98 4.20 1.54
C MET A 73 8.15 3.26 0.66
N LEU A 74 8.38 3.27 -0.65
CA LEU A 74 7.72 2.35 -1.58
C LEU A 74 8.07 0.89 -1.27
N ASN A 75 9.31 0.60 -0.87
CA ASN A 75 9.72 -0.74 -0.46
C ASN A 75 9.05 -1.19 0.85
N ILE A 76 8.83 -0.28 1.81
CA ILE A 76 8.08 -0.59 3.04
C ILE A 76 6.63 -0.95 2.70
N LEU A 77 5.95 -0.15 1.87
CA LEU A 77 4.58 -0.41 1.41
C LEU A 77 4.47 -1.72 0.63
N ALA A 78 5.45 -2.00 -0.23
CA ALA A 78 5.51 -3.26 -0.96
C ALA A 78 5.74 -4.45 -0.01
N THR A 79 6.54 -4.29 1.03
CA THR A 79 6.81 -5.37 1.99
C THR A 79 5.58 -5.73 2.82
N ILE A 80 4.86 -4.73 3.36
CA ILE A 80 3.65 -5.00 4.14
C ILE A 80 2.53 -5.59 3.25
N SER A 81 2.37 -5.09 2.03
CA SER A 81 1.35 -5.60 1.10
C SER A 81 1.72 -7.00 0.61
N GLY A 82 2.96 -7.23 0.21
CA GLY A 82 3.42 -8.48 -0.40
C GLY A 82 3.67 -9.58 0.62
N ARG A 83 4.54 -9.35 1.60
CA ARG A 83 4.99 -10.38 2.54
C ARG A 83 4.05 -10.54 3.74
N TYR A 84 3.70 -9.44 4.41
CA TYR A 84 2.86 -9.53 5.61
C TYR A 84 1.44 -9.97 5.27
N TYR A 85 0.83 -9.39 4.24
CA TYR A 85 -0.50 -9.78 3.78
C TYR A 85 -0.51 -10.91 2.74
N GLY A 86 0.65 -11.42 2.30
CA GLY A 86 0.73 -12.53 1.35
C GLY A 86 0.20 -12.20 -0.05
N GLN A 87 0.31 -10.95 -0.51
CA GLN A 87 -0.23 -10.52 -1.80
C GLN A 87 0.79 -10.52 -2.94
N SER A 88 2.06 -10.83 -2.67
CA SER A 88 3.04 -11.13 -3.71
C SER A 88 2.73 -12.50 -4.32
N GLU A 89 2.87 -12.63 -5.65
CA GLU A 89 2.71 -13.91 -6.35
C GLU A 89 3.52 -15.01 -5.64
N SER A 90 2.88 -16.16 -5.44
CA SER A 90 3.53 -17.41 -5.03
C SER A 90 4.06 -18.14 -6.25
#